data_AF-A0A9W9F912-F1
#
_entry.id   AF-A0A9W9F912-F1
#
_cell.length_a   1.000
_cell.length_b   1.000
_cell.length_c   1.000
_cell.angle_alpha   90.00
_cell.angle_beta   90.00
_cell.angle_gamma   90.00
#
_symmetry.space_group_name_H-M   'P 1'
#
loop_
_entity.id
_entity.type
_entity.pdbx_description
1 polymer ?
#
loop_
_entity_poly.entity_id
_entity_poly.type
_entity_poly.pdbx_seq_one_letter_code
_entity_poly.pdbx_strand_id
1 'polypeptide(L)'
;MRFQYLALLAAATGFAAAAPAKGHAKRASPFRWFGSNEAGAEFGESNLPGVWGTDYIFPDPSTIQTLIGKGMNIFRNLTSVSKEAFWKTVVGEFKSNKRVIFDTNNEYHDMDQDLVLRLNQAAIDGIRGAGATTQYIFVEGNSWSGAWTWKDINDNMKDLTHPQDKIVYEMHQYLDSDGSGTNEACVSTTIGAERVAGATQWLKDNGKVGILGEFAGVVNDQCKTAITGMLDYLAGQTEVWLGGGGVVVGSWAVVGRLYV
;
A
#
# COMPACT_ATOMS: atom_id res chain seq x y z
N MET A 1 12.72 5.65 80.30
CA MET A 1 12.53 5.82 78.83
C MET A 1 13.94 5.80 78.22
N ARG A 2 14.51 4.70 77.66
CA ARG A 2 14.24 4.09 76.33
C ARG A 2 14.22 5.20 75.24
N PHE A 3 15.09 5.33 74.25
CA PHE A 3 15.78 4.37 73.37
C PHE A 3 16.99 5.03 72.63
N GLN A 4 18.06 4.24 72.47
CA GLN A 4 18.88 4.00 71.26
C GLN A 4 18.88 5.04 70.11
N TYR A 5 20.07 5.58 69.77
CA TYR A 5 20.36 6.25 68.50
C TYR A 5 20.72 5.22 67.42
N LEU A 6 19.90 5.21 66.36
CA LEU A 6 20.06 4.40 65.15
C LEU A 6 21.06 5.10 64.20
N ALA A 7 22.08 4.37 63.76
CA ALA A 7 22.95 4.80 62.67
C ALA A 7 22.18 4.75 61.34
N LEU A 8 22.26 5.82 60.55
CA LEU A 8 21.82 5.85 59.16
C LEU A 8 23.04 6.11 58.28
N LEU A 9 23.42 5.11 57.48
CA LEU A 9 24.35 5.25 56.36
C LEU A 9 23.71 6.16 55.31
N ALA A 10 24.42 7.23 54.93
CA ALA A 10 24.11 7.99 53.73
C ALA A 10 24.57 7.20 52.49
N ALA A 11 23.62 6.70 51.70
CA ALA A 11 23.89 6.18 50.37
C ALA A 11 24.00 7.36 49.39
N ALA A 12 25.19 7.55 48.80
CA ALA A 12 25.40 8.51 47.73
C ALA A 12 24.70 8.02 46.45
N THR A 13 23.62 8.68 46.05
CA THR A 13 22.95 8.47 44.76
C THR A 13 23.74 9.16 43.65
N GLY A 14 24.57 8.40 42.95
CA GLY A 14 25.17 8.85 41.69
C GLY A 14 24.11 8.93 40.59
N PHE A 15 23.76 10.15 40.17
CA PHE A 15 23.01 10.37 38.93
C PHE A 15 23.92 10.04 37.74
N ALA A 16 23.72 8.88 37.11
CA ALA A 16 24.26 8.63 35.78
C ALA A 16 23.42 9.43 34.76
N ALA A 17 24.01 10.49 34.20
CA ALA A 17 23.42 11.21 33.08
C ALA A 17 23.37 10.27 31.86
N ALA A 18 22.17 9.96 31.38
CA ALA A 18 21.99 9.20 30.15
C ALA A 18 22.59 9.99 28.97
N ALA A 19 23.51 9.36 28.23
CA ALA A 19 24.05 9.93 27.01
C ALA A 19 22.90 10.13 25.98
N PRO A 20 22.91 11.24 25.22
CA PRO A 20 21.89 11.46 24.19
C PRO A 20 22.00 10.35 23.15
N ALA A 21 20.90 9.65 22.90
CA ALA A 21 20.81 8.71 21.79
C ALA A 21 21.18 9.46 20.50
N LYS A 22 22.17 8.94 19.77
CA LYS A 22 22.52 9.45 18.44
C LYS A 22 21.26 9.34 17.58
N GLY A 23 20.63 10.47 17.26
CA GLY A 23 19.51 10.49 16.33
C GLY A 23 19.97 9.89 15.01
N HIS A 24 19.42 8.74 14.63
CA HIS A 24 19.57 8.24 13.27
C HIS A 24 18.94 9.30 12.36
N ALA A 25 19.76 9.98 11.55
CA ALA A 25 19.26 10.82 10.49
C ALA A 25 18.27 9.99 9.65
N LYS A 26 17.05 10.49 9.45
CA LYS A 26 16.05 9.82 8.62
C LYS A 26 16.65 9.65 7.23
N ARG A 27 16.99 8.41 6.85
CA ARG A 27 17.50 8.10 5.52
C ARG A 27 16.38 8.42 4.52
N ALA A 28 16.66 9.24 3.51
CA ALA A 28 15.68 9.52 2.45
C ALA A 28 15.32 8.19 1.77
N SER A 29 14.02 7.96 1.56
CA SER A 29 13.55 6.78 0.83
C SER A 29 14.10 6.83 -0.61
N PRO A 30 14.56 5.69 -1.18
CA PRO A 30 14.91 5.62 -2.59
C PRO A 30 13.67 5.74 -3.49
N PHE A 31 12.48 5.51 -2.94
CA PHE A 31 11.22 5.54 -3.66
C PHE A 31 10.60 6.93 -3.73
N ARG A 32 9.85 7.19 -4.80
CA ARG A 32 8.99 8.38 -4.92
C ARG A 32 7.88 8.36 -3.88
N TRP A 33 7.27 7.19 -3.67
CA TRP A 33 6.16 7.00 -2.75
C TRP A 33 6.39 5.82 -1.82
N PHE A 34 6.26 6.02 -0.52
CA PHE A 34 6.26 4.93 0.45
C PHE A 34 5.26 5.23 1.56
N GLY A 35 4.39 4.28 1.87
CA GLY A 35 3.24 4.58 2.71
C GLY A 35 2.42 3.38 3.16
N SER A 36 1.13 3.64 3.39
CA SER A 36 0.20 2.65 3.93
C SER A 36 -1.15 2.66 3.22
N ASN A 37 -1.81 1.51 3.21
CA ASN A 37 -3.26 1.44 3.02
C ASN A 37 -3.97 1.91 4.30
N GLU A 38 -5.09 2.58 4.14
CA GLU A 38 -5.95 3.10 5.21
C GLU A 38 -7.35 2.48 5.03
N ALA A 39 -7.51 1.30 5.62
CA ALA A 39 -8.72 0.49 5.60
C ALA A 39 -9.80 1.03 6.55
N GLY A 40 -11.05 0.73 6.24
CA GLY A 40 -12.21 0.95 7.09
C GLY A 40 -13.48 1.31 6.31
N ALA A 41 -13.38 2.11 5.25
CA ALA A 41 -14.55 2.63 4.53
C ALA A 41 -15.08 1.66 3.46
N GLU A 42 -14.31 0.61 3.17
CA GLU A 42 -14.69 -0.56 2.40
C GLU A 42 -15.39 -1.64 3.24
N PHE A 43 -15.31 -1.59 4.58
CA PHE A 43 -15.89 -2.61 5.43
C PHE A 43 -17.42 -2.71 5.28
N GLY A 44 -17.97 -3.87 5.65
CA GLY A 44 -19.42 -4.08 5.65
C GLY A 44 -20.00 -4.25 4.25
N GLU A 45 -19.25 -4.82 3.31
CA GLU A 45 -19.67 -4.99 1.90
C GLU A 45 -20.97 -5.80 1.72
N SER A 46 -21.31 -6.66 2.68
CA SER A 46 -22.58 -7.39 2.70
C SER A 46 -23.78 -6.52 3.08
N ASN A 47 -23.56 -5.31 3.58
CA ASN A 47 -24.56 -4.39 4.11
C ASN A 47 -24.43 -3.02 3.41
N LEU A 48 -24.85 -2.89 2.16
CA LEU A 48 -24.82 -1.60 1.44
C LEU A 48 -26.16 -0.84 1.56
N PRO A 49 -26.16 0.47 1.87
CA PRO A 49 -25.01 1.37 2.00
C PRO A 49 -24.31 1.34 3.38
N GLY A 50 -24.81 0.56 4.33
CA GLY A 50 -24.23 0.39 5.66
C GLY A 50 -24.45 1.58 6.58
N VAL A 51 -23.97 1.44 7.82
CA VAL A 51 -24.05 2.45 8.88
C VAL A 51 -22.65 2.78 9.39
N TRP A 52 -22.26 4.06 9.29
CA TRP A 52 -20.98 4.54 9.82
C TRP A 52 -20.86 4.26 11.33
N GLY A 53 -19.70 3.75 11.74
CA GLY A 53 -19.42 3.33 13.12
C GLY A 53 -19.96 1.95 13.48
N THR A 54 -20.66 1.27 12.57
CA THR A 54 -21.13 -0.11 12.74
C THR A 54 -20.61 -1.01 11.63
N ASP A 55 -20.99 -0.73 10.37
CA ASP A 55 -20.59 -1.53 9.21
C ASP A 55 -19.24 -1.07 8.64
N TYR A 56 -18.95 0.24 8.71
CA TYR A 56 -17.71 0.84 8.22
C TYR A 56 -17.25 2.02 9.08
N ILE A 57 -15.97 2.38 8.97
CA ILE A 57 -15.36 3.56 9.62
C ILE A 57 -14.47 4.32 8.64
N PHE A 58 -14.21 5.60 8.88
CA PHE A 58 -13.19 6.32 8.10
C PHE A 58 -11.86 6.34 8.86
N PRO A 59 -10.72 6.33 8.15
CA PRO A 59 -9.40 6.43 8.77
C PRO A 59 -9.26 7.64 9.68
N ASP A 60 -8.61 7.47 10.84
CA ASP A 60 -8.36 8.56 11.78
C ASP A 60 -7.21 9.46 11.28
N PRO A 61 -7.46 10.76 11.03
CA PRO A 61 -6.41 11.69 10.62
C PRO A 61 -5.21 11.75 11.57
N SER A 62 -5.38 11.46 12.87
CA SER A 62 -4.30 11.43 13.85
C SER A 62 -3.32 10.27 13.63
N THR A 63 -3.84 9.11 13.18
CA THR A 63 -3.04 7.94 12.79
C THR A 63 -2.25 8.24 11.53
N ILE A 64 -2.91 8.81 10.50
CA ILE A 64 -2.25 9.26 9.27
C ILE A 64 -1.14 10.27 9.59
N GLN A 65 -1.40 11.24 10.47
CA GLN A 65 -0.40 12.24 10.86
C GLN A 65 0.81 11.62 11.57
N THR A 66 0.59 10.56 12.35
CA THR A 66 1.67 9.77 12.98
C THR A 66 2.52 9.07 11.94
N LEU A 67 1.91 8.47 10.92
CA LEU A 67 2.59 7.80 9.80
C LEU A 67 3.36 8.79 8.92
N ILE A 68 2.80 9.97 8.65
CA ILE A 68 3.53 11.10 8.03
C ILE A 68 4.75 11.46 8.88
N GLY A 69 4.60 11.54 10.21
CA GLY A 69 5.69 11.79 11.15
C GLY A 69 6.82 10.74 11.08
N LYS A 70 6.50 9.50 10.67
CA LYS A 70 7.46 8.42 10.42
C LYS A 70 8.10 8.47 9.02
N GLY A 71 7.65 9.36 8.15
CA GLY A 71 8.22 9.59 6.81
C GLY A 71 7.40 9.03 5.66
N MET A 72 6.19 8.52 5.92
CA MET A 72 5.28 8.10 4.85
C MET A 72 4.73 9.30 4.08
N ASN A 73 4.53 9.15 2.76
CA ASN A 73 4.11 10.23 1.88
C ASN A 73 3.02 9.84 0.85
N ILE A 74 2.48 8.63 0.94
CA ILE A 74 1.32 8.15 0.16
C ILE A 74 0.39 7.37 1.10
N PHE A 75 -0.92 7.51 0.90
CA PHE A 75 -1.95 6.81 1.67
C PHE A 75 -3.05 6.36 0.72
N ARG A 76 -3.29 5.05 0.62
CA ARG A 76 -4.33 4.45 -0.23
C ARG A 76 -5.58 4.23 0.63
N ASN A 77 -6.63 5.01 0.38
CA ASN A 77 -7.88 4.90 1.15
C ASN A 77 -8.83 3.96 0.40
N LEU A 78 -9.20 2.86 1.05
CA LEU A 78 -10.08 1.84 0.49
C LEU A 78 -11.54 2.28 0.66
N THR A 79 -12.35 2.15 -0.38
CA THR A 79 -13.78 2.53 -0.35
C THR A 79 -14.63 1.63 -1.23
N SER A 80 -15.83 1.28 -0.77
CA SER A 80 -16.82 0.52 -1.56
C SER A 80 -17.86 1.44 -2.20
N VAL A 81 -18.01 1.38 -3.53
CA VAL A 81 -18.83 2.33 -4.31
C VAL A 81 -19.66 1.66 -5.40
N SER A 82 -20.80 2.26 -5.77
CA SER A 82 -21.64 1.77 -6.88
C SER A 82 -21.21 2.33 -8.26
N LYS A 83 -21.32 1.48 -9.29
CA LYS A 83 -20.51 1.54 -10.54
C LYS A 83 -20.79 2.71 -11.51
N GLU A 84 -21.97 3.34 -11.52
CA GLU A 84 -22.37 4.16 -12.69
C GLU A 84 -22.19 5.68 -12.54
N ALA A 85 -22.04 6.22 -11.31
CA ALA A 85 -21.87 7.66 -11.07
C ALA A 85 -20.51 8.04 -10.43
N PHE A 86 -19.67 7.04 -10.14
CA PHE A 86 -18.50 7.21 -9.28
C PHE A 86 -17.47 8.15 -9.89
N TRP A 87 -16.95 7.85 -11.08
CA TRP A 87 -15.85 8.63 -11.65
C TRP A 87 -16.24 10.09 -11.91
N LYS A 88 -17.44 10.36 -12.42
CA LYS A 88 -17.86 11.74 -12.68
C LYS A 88 -17.99 12.56 -11.38
N THR A 89 -18.52 11.96 -10.33
CA THR A 89 -18.73 12.63 -9.03
C THR A 89 -17.41 12.82 -8.29
N VAL A 90 -16.66 11.73 -8.09
CA VAL A 90 -15.39 11.75 -7.34
C VAL A 90 -14.33 12.57 -8.06
N VAL A 91 -14.21 12.44 -9.39
CA VAL A 91 -13.24 13.24 -10.15
C VAL A 91 -13.65 14.71 -10.15
N GLY A 92 -14.95 15.01 -10.19
CA GLY A 92 -15.46 16.38 -10.08
C GLY A 92 -14.93 17.10 -8.84
N GLU A 93 -14.93 16.41 -7.69
CA GLU A 93 -14.42 16.93 -6.41
C GLU A 93 -12.90 17.08 -6.39
N PHE A 94 -12.17 16.11 -6.94
CA PHE A 94 -10.71 16.03 -6.76
C PHE A 94 -9.86 16.51 -7.94
N LYS A 95 -10.46 16.89 -9.08
CA LYS A 95 -9.72 17.25 -10.30
C LYS A 95 -8.70 18.39 -10.15
N SER A 96 -8.88 19.30 -9.19
CA SER A 96 -7.94 20.39 -8.93
C SER A 96 -6.83 20.01 -7.92
N ASN A 97 -6.99 18.91 -7.19
CA ASN A 97 -6.04 18.47 -6.20
C ASN A 97 -4.94 17.60 -6.84
N LYS A 98 -3.77 18.21 -7.05
CA LYS A 98 -2.61 17.56 -7.67
C LYS A 98 -1.96 16.46 -6.82
N ARG A 99 -2.36 16.32 -5.55
CA ARG A 99 -1.87 15.28 -4.63
C ARG A 99 -2.73 14.02 -4.66
N VAL A 100 -3.91 14.07 -5.29
CA VAL A 100 -4.75 12.89 -5.47
C VAL A 100 -4.17 12.02 -6.57
N ILE A 101 -4.23 10.71 -6.32
CA ILE A 101 -3.99 9.65 -7.28
C ILE A 101 -5.29 8.87 -7.37
N PHE A 102 -5.71 8.53 -8.58
CA PHE A 102 -6.90 7.71 -8.80
C PHE A 102 -6.46 6.29 -9.06
N ASP A 103 -7.01 5.34 -8.31
CA ASP A 103 -6.86 3.91 -8.55
C ASP A 103 -8.13 3.42 -9.26
N THR A 104 -7.97 2.71 -10.37
CA THR A 104 -9.10 2.30 -11.22
C THR A 104 -10.10 1.39 -10.52
N ASN A 105 -9.61 0.41 -9.77
CA ASN A 105 -10.39 -0.58 -9.02
C ASN A 105 -9.41 -1.54 -8.33
N ASN A 106 -9.72 -1.91 -7.08
CA ASN A 106 -8.96 -2.91 -6.36
C ASN A 106 -9.10 -4.31 -6.99
N GLU A 107 -7.97 -4.96 -7.28
CA GLU A 107 -7.83 -6.40 -7.53
C GLU A 107 -8.87 -7.00 -8.48
N TYR A 108 -8.85 -6.67 -9.77
CA TYR A 108 -9.66 -7.45 -10.73
C TYR A 108 -9.29 -8.94 -10.63
N HIS A 109 -10.28 -9.82 -10.62
CA HIS A 109 -10.08 -11.27 -10.53
C HIS A 109 -11.23 -12.01 -11.21
N ASP A 110 -10.97 -13.25 -11.67
CA ASP A 110 -11.98 -14.14 -12.28
C ASP A 110 -12.80 -13.51 -13.43
N MET A 111 -12.18 -12.56 -14.14
CA MET A 111 -12.78 -11.83 -15.25
C MET A 111 -12.06 -12.13 -16.57
N ASP A 112 -12.76 -11.91 -17.68
CA ASP A 112 -12.15 -11.89 -19.00
C ASP A 112 -11.04 -10.83 -19.08
N GLN A 113 -9.87 -11.21 -19.61
CA GLN A 113 -8.68 -10.35 -19.58
C GLN A 113 -8.83 -9.10 -20.50
N ASP A 114 -9.58 -9.21 -21.59
CA ASP A 114 -9.86 -8.06 -22.46
C ASP A 114 -10.90 -7.12 -21.82
N LEU A 115 -11.80 -7.65 -20.98
CA LEU A 115 -12.66 -6.83 -20.15
C LEU A 115 -11.86 -6.01 -19.13
N VAL A 116 -10.90 -6.61 -18.42
CA VAL A 116 -10.04 -5.88 -17.45
C VAL A 116 -9.29 -4.74 -18.12
N LEU A 117 -8.70 -4.98 -19.30
CA LEU A 117 -8.05 -3.94 -20.10
C LEU A 117 -9.01 -2.80 -20.45
N ARG A 118 -10.21 -3.14 -20.95
CA ARG A 118 -11.23 -2.13 -21.33
C ARG A 118 -11.75 -1.34 -20.14
N LEU A 119 -11.91 -1.95 -18.97
CA LEU A 119 -12.35 -1.26 -17.76
C LEU A 119 -11.32 -0.24 -17.28
N ASN A 120 -10.04 -0.62 -17.29
CA ASN A 120 -8.94 0.31 -16.99
C ASN A 120 -8.90 1.48 -17.97
N GLN A 121 -9.01 1.21 -19.28
CA GLN A 121 -9.02 2.29 -20.29
C GLN A 121 -10.25 3.20 -20.12
N ALA A 122 -11.42 2.64 -19.84
CA ALA A 122 -12.63 3.42 -19.58
C ALA A 122 -12.51 4.31 -18.34
N ALA A 123 -11.86 3.83 -17.27
CA ALA A 123 -11.58 4.63 -16.09
C ALA A 123 -10.62 5.78 -16.41
N ILE A 124 -9.53 5.51 -17.14
CA ILE A 124 -8.60 6.55 -17.62
C ILE A 124 -9.34 7.63 -18.41
N ASP A 125 -10.11 7.22 -19.41
CA ASP A 125 -10.85 8.13 -20.28
C ASP A 125 -11.90 8.93 -19.50
N GLY A 126 -12.60 8.29 -18.56
CA GLY A 126 -13.59 8.94 -17.68
C GLY A 126 -12.96 9.99 -16.75
N ILE A 127 -11.83 9.66 -16.12
CA ILE A 127 -11.09 10.58 -15.24
C ILE A 127 -10.61 11.80 -16.03
N ARG A 128 -10.04 11.58 -17.22
CA ARG A 128 -9.55 12.68 -18.06
C ARG A 128 -10.70 13.49 -18.65
N GLY A 129 -11.77 12.84 -19.11
CA GLY A 129 -12.99 13.47 -19.61
C GLY A 129 -13.69 14.35 -18.58
N ALA A 130 -13.57 14.03 -17.29
CA ALA A 130 -14.07 14.85 -16.18
C ALA A 130 -13.15 16.04 -15.81
N GLY A 131 -12.00 16.17 -16.46
CA GLY A 131 -11.09 17.33 -16.33
C GLY A 131 -9.97 17.17 -15.30
N ALA A 132 -9.78 16.00 -14.70
CA ALA A 132 -8.59 15.72 -13.91
C ALA A 132 -7.43 15.36 -14.83
N THR A 133 -6.50 16.28 -15.06
CA THR A 133 -5.41 16.11 -16.05
C THR A 133 -4.02 16.03 -15.45
N THR A 134 -3.89 16.20 -14.13
CA THR A 134 -2.59 16.34 -13.45
C THR A 134 -2.22 15.16 -12.56
N GLN A 135 -3.22 14.43 -12.11
CA GLN A 135 -3.15 13.30 -11.18
C GLN A 135 -2.50 12.09 -11.85
N TYR A 136 -1.81 11.25 -11.08
CA TYR A 136 -1.48 9.90 -11.54
C TYR A 136 -2.75 9.04 -11.57
N ILE A 137 -2.73 8.01 -12.42
CA ILE A 137 -3.74 6.96 -12.41
C ILE A 137 -3.03 5.64 -12.20
N PHE A 138 -3.39 4.96 -11.12
CA PHE A 138 -2.94 3.60 -10.83
C PHE A 138 -3.92 2.64 -11.49
N VAL A 139 -3.38 1.70 -12.26
CA VAL A 139 -4.13 0.70 -13.01
C VAL A 139 -3.81 -0.66 -12.44
N GLU A 140 -4.85 -1.47 -12.23
CA GLU A 140 -4.73 -2.81 -11.66
C GLU A 140 -5.09 -3.88 -12.69
N GLY A 141 -4.38 -5.00 -12.60
CA GLY A 141 -4.57 -6.16 -13.47
C GLY A 141 -5.54 -7.18 -12.88
N ASN A 142 -5.76 -8.25 -13.66
CA ASN A 142 -6.47 -9.45 -13.25
C ASN A 142 -5.61 -10.31 -12.31
N SER A 143 -6.18 -11.41 -11.81
CA SER A 143 -5.55 -12.27 -10.81
C SER A 143 -5.06 -11.49 -9.59
N TRP A 144 -5.95 -10.67 -9.03
CA TRP A 144 -5.71 -9.84 -7.85
C TRP A 144 -4.51 -8.90 -8.00
N SER A 145 -4.28 -8.43 -9.23
CA SER A 145 -3.14 -7.59 -9.61
C SER A 145 -1.78 -8.13 -9.11
N GLY A 146 -1.63 -9.46 -8.96
CA GLY A 146 -0.48 -10.06 -8.32
C GLY A 146 0.82 -9.90 -9.11
N ALA A 147 1.88 -9.37 -8.50
CA ALA A 147 3.16 -9.19 -9.18
C ALA A 147 3.78 -10.52 -9.68
N TRP A 148 3.63 -11.59 -8.87
CA TRP A 148 4.11 -12.94 -9.19
C TRP A 148 3.45 -13.62 -10.39
N THR A 149 2.24 -13.20 -10.76
CA THR A 149 1.47 -13.73 -11.90
C THR A 149 1.38 -12.74 -13.05
N TRP A 150 1.89 -11.52 -12.86
CA TRP A 150 1.67 -10.38 -13.76
C TRP A 150 2.02 -10.68 -15.21
N LYS A 151 3.25 -11.16 -15.46
CA LYS A 151 3.75 -11.39 -16.82
C LYS A 151 2.95 -12.44 -17.59
N ASP A 152 2.33 -13.38 -16.87
CA ASP A 152 1.65 -14.54 -17.46
C ASP A 152 0.19 -14.23 -17.76
N ILE A 153 -0.43 -13.33 -16.99
CA ILE A 153 -1.86 -13.01 -17.08
C ILE A 153 -2.11 -11.62 -17.70
N ASN A 154 -1.36 -10.62 -17.27
CA ASN A 154 -1.66 -9.20 -17.49
C ASN A 154 -0.84 -8.56 -18.61
N ASP A 155 -0.27 -9.35 -19.52
CA ASP A 155 0.59 -8.84 -20.58
C ASP A 155 -0.13 -7.83 -21.51
N ASN A 156 -1.44 -7.99 -21.74
CA ASN A 156 -2.22 -7.03 -22.56
C ASN A 156 -2.37 -5.64 -21.90
N MET A 157 -2.09 -5.50 -20.60
CA MET A 157 -2.17 -4.22 -19.89
C MET A 157 -1.15 -3.18 -20.39
N LYS A 158 -0.11 -3.60 -21.12
CA LYS A 158 0.83 -2.67 -21.78
C LYS A 158 0.18 -1.76 -22.83
N ASP A 159 -0.98 -2.19 -23.34
CA ASP A 159 -1.73 -1.50 -24.41
C ASP A 159 -2.60 -0.35 -23.89
N LEU A 160 -2.67 -0.14 -22.57
CA LEU A 160 -3.31 1.05 -21.99
C LEU A 160 -2.63 2.33 -22.48
N THR A 161 -3.45 3.30 -22.88
CA THR A 161 -2.99 4.57 -23.42
C THR A 161 -3.40 5.74 -22.54
N HIS A 162 -2.51 6.72 -22.44
CA HIS A 162 -2.73 7.89 -21.60
C HIS A 162 -2.08 9.15 -22.18
N PRO A 163 -2.86 10.22 -22.44
CA PRO A 163 -2.35 11.38 -23.17
C PRO A 163 -1.23 12.15 -22.44
N GLN A 164 -1.16 12.06 -21.11
CA GLN A 164 -0.10 12.70 -20.31
C GLN A 164 0.92 11.72 -19.69
N ASP A 165 0.93 10.44 -20.13
CA ASP A 165 1.87 9.40 -19.66
C ASP A 165 2.00 9.31 -18.12
N LYS A 166 0.86 9.21 -17.42
CA LYS A 166 0.74 9.21 -15.96
C LYS A 166 0.10 7.92 -15.41
N ILE A 167 0.18 6.84 -16.20
CA ILE A 167 -0.21 5.49 -15.77
C ILE A 167 0.92 4.95 -14.89
N VAL A 168 0.54 4.32 -13.78
CA VAL A 168 1.42 3.48 -12.97
C VAL A 168 0.72 2.14 -12.76
N TYR A 169 1.42 1.04 -13.01
CA TYR A 169 0.86 -0.30 -12.85
C TYR A 169 0.94 -0.70 -11.37
N GLU A 170 -0.20 -0.67 -10.69
CA GLU A 170 -0.31 -1.05 -9.30
C GLU A 170 -0.43 -2.56 -9.20
N MET A 171 0.50 -3.17 -8.47
CA MET A 171 0.55 -4.61 -8.25
C MET A 171 0.53 -4.89 -6.76
N HIS A 172 0.02 -6.05 -6.37
CA HIS A 172 0.00 -6.51 -4.99
C HIS A 172 0.94 -7.72 -4.82
N GLN A 173 1.53 -7.85 -3.64
CA GLN A 173 2.34 -9.03 -3.33
C GLN A 173 2.34 -9.41 -1.86
N TYR A 174 1.72 -10.56 -1.58
CA TYR A 174 1.88 -11.27 -0.32
C TYR A 174 2.91 -12.41 -0.45
N LEU A 175 3.38 -12.92 0.68
CA LEU A 175 4.58 -13.77 0.76
C LEU A 175 4.28 -15.20 1.22
N ASP A 176 3.03 -15.50 1.55
CA ASP A 176 2.54 -16.81 1.92
C ASP A 176 2.30 -17.72 0.71
N SER A 177 2.05 -19.01 0.94
CA SER A 177 2.10 -20.05 -0.09
C SER A 177 1.26 -19.77 -1.34
N ASP A 178 0.06 -19.21 -1.17
CA ASP A 178 -0.87 -18.90 -2.25
C ASP A 178 -0.89 -17.42 -2.63
N GLY A 179 -0.05 -16.59 -2.00
CA GLY A 179 0.02 -15.16 -2.28
C GLY A 179 -1.23 -14.38 -1.86
N SER A 180 -2.07 -14.96 -0.99
CA SER A 180 -3.28 -14.32 -0.50
C SER A 180 -3.03 -13.36 0.67
N GLY A 181 -1.97 -13.56 1.44
CA GLY A 181 -1.75 -12.82 2.69
C GLY A 181 -2.66 -13.27 3.84
N THR A 182 -3.29 -14.44 3.73
CA THR A 182 -4.18 -14.99 4.77
C THR A 182 -3.51 -16.04 5.66
N ASN A 183 -2.31 -16.49 5.29
CA ASN A 183 -1.56 -17.48 6.06
C ASN A 183 -0.38 -16.85 6.83
N GLU A 184 -0.04 -17.42 7.98
CA GLU A 184 0.97 -16.84 8.88
C GLU A 184 2.42 -16.96 8.37
N ALA A 185 2.70 -17.97 7.53
CA ALA A 185 4.05 -18.31 7.12
C ALA A 185 4.38 -17.74 5.74
N CYS A 186 5.41 -16.89 5.65
CA CYS A 186 6.06 -16.61 4.39
C CYS A 186 6.73 -17.88 3.86
N VAL A 187 6.78 -18.11 2.54
CA VAL A 187 7.32 -19.36 1.97
C VAL A 187 8.81 -19.55 2.28
N SER A 188 9.60 -18.47 2.17
CA SER A 188 11.03 -18.48 2.44
C SER A 188 11.50 -17.06 2.82
N THR A 189 12.78 -16.91 3.17
CA THR A 189 13.40 -15.59 3.40
C THR A 189 13.69 -14.81 2.11
N THR A 190 13.52 -15.41 0.93
CA THR A 190 13.83 -14.81 -0.38
C THR A 190 12.60 -14.63 -1.27
N ILE A 191 11.46 -15.23 -0.89
CA ILE A 191 10.27 -15.34 -1.74
C ILE A 191 9.77 -14.00 -2.28
N GLY A 192 9.90 -12.91 -1.51
CA GLY A 192 9.42 -11.60 -1.94
C GLY A 192 10.14 -11.07 -3.18
N ALA A 193 11.48 -11.13 -3.19
CA ALA A 193 12.26 -10.70 -4.36
C ALA A 193 12.02 -11.59 -5.58
N GLU A 194 11.87 -12.91 -5.37
CA GLU A 194 11.57 -13.87 -6.43
C GLU A 194 10.23 -13.57 -7.10
N ARG A 195 9.20 -13.27 -6.30
CA ARG A 195 7.84 -12.99 -6.78
C ARG A 195 7.72 -11.70 -7.58
N VAL A 196 8.49 -10.66 -7.26
CA VAL A 196 8.44 -9.39 -8.00
C VAL A 196 9.35 -9.35 -9.23
N ALA A 197 10.26 -10.31 -9.39
CA ALA A 197 11.26 -10.28 -10.46
C ALA A 197 10.64 -10.33 -11.87
N GLY A 198 9.62 -11.18 -12.06
CA GLY A 198 8.92 -11.31 -13.34
C GLY A 198 8.21 -10.01 -13.77
N ALA A 199 7.45 -9.41 -12.85
CA ALA A 199 6.83 -8.11 -13.04
C ALA A 199 7.84 -7.00 -13.31
N THR A 200 8.97 -6.99 -12.59
CA THR A 200 10.03 -6.00 -12.77
C THR A 200 10.60 -6.05 -14.19
N GLN A 201 10.89 -7.26 -14.70
CA GLN A 201 11.36 -7.42 -16.07
C GLN A 201 10.30 -6.96 -17.08
N TRP A 202 9.03 -7.31 -16.85
CA TRP A 202 7.93 -6.87 -17.71
C TRP A 202 7.80 -5.34 -17.77
N LEU A 203 7.93 -4.65 -16.64
CA LEU A 203 7.91 -3.18 -16.61
C LEU A 203 9.05 -2.60 -17.45
N LYS A 204 10.26 -3.15 -17.33
CA LYS A 204 11.43 -2.72 -18.10
C LYS A 204 11.25 -2.93 -19.59
N ASP A 205 10.84 -4.12 -20.00
CA ASP A 205 10.70 -4.51 -21.41
C ASP A 205 9.66 -3.65 -22.13
N ASN A 206 8.63 -3.20 -21.40
CA ASN A 206 7.53 -2.42 -21.95
C ASN A 206 7.64 -0.91 -21.69
N GLY A 207 8.75 -0.45 -21.09
CA GLY A 207 8.96 0.96 -20.77
C GLY A 207 7.91 1.55 -19.83
N LYS A 208 7.45 0.74 -18.87
CA LYS A 208 6.39 1.10 -17.91
C LYS A 208 6.95 1.27 -16.51
N VAL A 209 6.17 1.92 -15.65
CA VAL A 209 6.48 2.09 -14.23
C VAL A 209 5.38 1.49 -13.36
N GLY A 210 5.76 0.91 -12.23
CA GLY A 210 4.87 0.24 -11.30
C GLY A 210 5.00 0.76 -9.87
N ILE A 211 4.02 0.39 -9.06
CA ILE A 211 4.01 0.58 -7.61
C ILE A 211 3.51 -0.71 -6.95
N LEU A 212 4.10 -1.09 -5.82
CA LEU A 212 3.61 -2.21 -5.02
C LEU A 212 2.54 -1.71 -4.05
N GLY A 213 1.28 -1.65 -4.49
CA GLY A 213 0.14 -1.03 -3.79
C GLY A 213 -0.20 -1.69 -2.45
N GLU A 214 -0.05 -3.01 -2.41
CA GLU A 214 -0.21 -3.81 -1.20
C GLU A 214 0.91 -4.83 -1.06
N PHE A 215 1.44 -4.92 0.16
CA PHE A 215 2.25 -6.04 0.61
C PHE A 215 2.20 -6.17 2.13
N ALA A 216 2.30 -7.39 2.62
CA ALA A 216 2.38 -7.68 4.04
C ALA A 216 3.05 -9.03 4.31
N GLY A 217 3.37 -9.24 5.59
CA GLY A 217 3.82 -10.51 6.14
C GLY A 217 3.70 -10.48 7.65
N VAL A 218 3.51 -11.65 8.26
CA VAL A 218 3.39 -11.75 9.72
C VAL A 218 4.69 -11.37 10.42
N VAL A 219 4.59 -10.88 11.66
CA VAL A 219 5.73 -10.41 12.46
C VAL A 219 6.55 -11.60 12.98
N ASN A 220 7.38 -12.18 12.11
CA ASN A 220 8.39 -13.17 12.44
C ASN A 220 9.69 -12.90 11.63
N ASP A 221 10.80 -13.54 12.01
CA ASP A 221 12.10 -13.21 11.42
C ASP A 221 12.22 -13.61 9.95
N GLN A 222 11.55 -14.69 9.54
CA GLN A 222 11.51 -15.13 8.14
C GLN A 222 10.81 -14.10 7.25
N CYS A 223 9.60 -13.69 7.63
CA CYS A 223 8.82 -12.70 6.91
C CYS A 223 9.48 -11.32 6.91
N LYS A 224 10.07 -10.88 8.03
CA LYS A 224 10.84 -9.62 8.07
C LYS A 224 12.00 -9.66 7.08
N THR A 225 12.72 -10.78 7.01
CA THR A 225 13.83 -10.96 6.06
C THR A 225 13.32 -10.93 4.61
N ALA A 226 12.23 -11.63 4.33
CA ALA A 226 11.62 -11.68 2.99
C ALA A 226 11.11 -10.32 2.51
N ILE A 227 10.42 -9.57 3.37
CA ILE A 227 9.97 -8.19 3.08
C ILE A 227 11.17 -7.28 2.85
N THR A 228 12.20 -7.37 3.70
CA THR A 228 13.41 -6.54 3.55
C THR A 228 14.10 -6.83 2.23
N GLY A 229 14.31 -8.10 1.88
CA GLY A 229 14.91 -8.50 0.60
C GLY A 229 14.09 -8.08 -0.61
N MET A 230 12.76 -8.13 -0.52
CA MET A 230 11.86 -7.61 -1.57
C MET A 230 12.02 -6.10 -1.74
N LEU A 231 11.95 -5.32 -0.64
CA LEU A 231 12.09 -3.88 -0.69
C LEU A 231 13.48 -3.44 -1.17
N ASP A 232 14.53 -4.15 -0.76
CA ASP A 232 15.89 -3.92 -1.25
C ASP A 232 16.01 -4.20 -2.75
N TYR A 233 15.39 -5.29 -3.23
CA TYR A 233 15.32 -5.58 -4.66
C TYR A 233 14.63 -4.43 -5.41
N LEU A 234 13.43 -4.00 -5.00
CA LEU A 234 12.70 -2.90 -5.63
C LEU A 234 13.47 -1.58 -5.59
N ALA A 235 14.15 -1.29 -4.46
CA ALA A 235 14.99 -0.11 -4.30
C ALA A 235 16.19 -0.09 -5.25
N GLY A 236 16.65 -1.26 -5.69
CA GLY A 236 17.66 -1.40 -6.75
C GLY A 236 17.12 -1.21 -8.17
N GLN A 237 15.80 -1.03 -8.35
CA GLN A 237 15.10 -1.00 -9.63
C GLN A 237 14.17 0.24 -9.74
N THR A 238 14.58 1.38 -9.15
CA THR A 238 13.77 2.61 -9.07
C THR A 238 13.50 3.29 -10.40
N GLU A 239 14.15 2.85 -11.48
CA GLU A 239 13.80 3.24 -12.85
C GLU A 239 12.41 2.75 -13.26
N VAL A 240 11.92 1.65 -12.68
CA VAL A 240 10.59 1.10 -12.95
C VAL A 240 9.70 1.04 -11.71
N TRP A 241 10.23 0.93 -10.49
CA TRP A 241 9.43 0.92 -9.28
C TRP A 241 9.41 2.28 -8.58
N LEU A 242 8.24 2.93 -8.61
CA LEU A 242 8.03 4.23 -7.97
C LEU A 242 7.87 4.12 -6.45
N GLY A 243 7.62 2.91 -5.94
CA GLY A 243 7.61 2.60 -4.52
C GLY A 243 6.61 1.54 -4.11
N GLY A 244 6.06 1.67 -2.89
CA GLY A 244 5.05 0.73 -2.38
C GLY A 244 4.35 1.16 -1.10
N GLY A 245 3.19 0.58 -0.84
CA GLY A 245 2.37 0.76 0.35
C GLY A 245 2.26 -0.54 1.15
N GLY A 246 2.67 -0.53 2.41
CA GLY A 246 2.39 -1.65 3.30
C GLY A 246 0.93 -1.65 3.74
N VAL A 247 0.36 -2.79 4.10
CA VAL A 247 -0.92 -2.82 4.82
C VAL A 247 -0.63 -2.60 6.31
N VAL A 248 -1.08 -1.47 6.88
CA VAL A 248 -0.94 -1.22 8.33
C VAL A 248 -2.22 -1.65 9.04
N VAL A 249 -2.05 -2.49 10.07
CA VAL A 249 -3.12 -2.97 10.93
C VAL A 249 -3.48 -1.87 11.93
N GLY A 250 -4.54 -1.11 11.66
CA GLY A 250 -5.25 -0.28 12.66
C GLY A 250 -6.08 -1.15 13.61
N SER A 251 -6.61 -0.59 14.70
CA SER A 251 -7.36 -1.30 15.75
C SER A 251 -8.63 -2.06 15.30
N TRP A 252 -8.94 -2.03 14.00
CA TRP A 252 -10.02 -2.75 13.33
C TRP A 252 -9.62 -3.33 11.96
N ALA A 253 -8.33 -3.39 11.61
CA ALA A 253 -7.89 -3.86 10.30
C ALA A 253 -8.07 -5.38 10.14
N VAL A 254 -9.28 -5.76 9.72
CA VAL A 254 -9.52 -6.94 8.91
C VAL A 254 -9.08 -6.57 7.49
N VAL A 255 -8.38 -7.47 6.81
CA VAL A 255 -8.11 -7.37 5.37
C VAL A 255 -9.48 -7.34 4.66
N GLY A 256 -9.98 -6.14 4.38
CA GLY A 256 -11.20 -5.91 3.60
C GLY A 256 -10.86 -6.11 2.14
N ARG A 257 -11.11 -7.33 1.64
CA ARG A 257 -11.06 -7.61 0.20
C ARG A 257 -12.36 -7.16 -0.43
N LEU A 258 -12.27 -6.31 -1.44
CA LEU A 258 -13.33 -6.15 -2.42
C LEU A 258 -13.41 -7.45 -3.24
N TYR A 259 -14.48 -8.22 -3.08
CA TYR A 259 -14.84 -9.25 -4.07
C TYR A 259 -15.83 -8.64 -5.05
N VAL A 260 -15.48 -8.58 -6.33
CA VAL A 260 -16.45 -8.29 -7.40
C VAL A 260 -16.94 -9.60 -8.00
#